data_AF-A0A0Q9PQU0-F1
#
_entry.id   AF-A0A0Q9PQU0-F1
#
_cell.length_a   1.000
_cell.length_b   1.000
_cell.length_c   1.000
_cell.angle_alpha   90.00
_cell.angle_beta   90.00
_cell.angle_gamma   90.00
#
_symmetry.space_group_name_H-M   'P 1'
#
loop_
_entity.id
_entity.type
_entity.pdbx_description
1 polymer ?
#
loop_
_entity_poly.entity_id
_entity_poly.type
_entity_poly.pdbx_seq_one_letter_code
_entity_poly.pdbx_strand_id
1 'polypeptide(L)'
;MKRIFFVTITLLLLVSSWASASSLNGDFEGNPIISVKTNGQDLKVEDVPAIIYKDRTMVPIYLLKQLGLGVAWNSSNYSVNVTIPQQSANPTKEELVVNDHLLIENTYHILRDLDEAMWKFVNTFEYYEKVDNPSNYTQLLDEEYKNLMNQHIESVQLSLKIIQSVKSDNQIDNIMKSQAKALGSVTQLKNLLSIQISPQGNSQIAANLKISMLDCLQVLRKNIDNTKKIEHDLLLKEMEIFLQ
;
A
#
# COMPACT_ATOMS: atom_id res chain seq x y z
N MET A 1 -37.67 -37.66 60.08
CA MET A 1 -37.61 -36.19 59.89
C MET A 1 -36.20 -35.68 59.55
N LYS A 2 -35.12 -36.19 60.17
CA LYS A 2 -33.73 -35.70 59.91
C LYS A 2 -33.15 -35.99 58.51
N ARG A 3 -33.63 -37.02 57.79
CA ARG A 3 -33.15 -37.35 56.42
C ARG A 3 -33.80 -36.50 55.31
N ILE A 4 -35.04 -36.06 55.51
CA ILE A 4 -35.76 -35.22 54.54
C ILE A 4 -35.20 -33.79 54.56
N PHE A 5 -34.77 -33.32 55.74
CA PHE A 5 -34.18 -31.98 55.90
C PHE A 5 -32.84 -31.82 55.16
N PHE A 6 -32.05 -32.90 55.06
CA PHE A 6 -30.81 -32.89 54.27
C PHE A 6 -31.09 -32.88 52.76
N VAL A 7 -32.09 -33.63 52.29
CA VAL A 7 -32.45 -33.69 50.86
C VAL A 7 -33.00 -32.35 50.36
N THR A 8 -33.75 -31.61 51.19
CA THR A 8 -34.26 -30.28 50.82
C THR A 8 -33.19 -29.20 50.77
N ILE A 9 -32.11 -29.31 51.57
CA ILE A 9 -31.01 -28.34 51.58
C ILE A 9 -30.04 -28.57 50.41
N THR A 10 -29.83 -29.83 50.01
CA THR A 10 -29.01 -30.16 48.84
C THR A 10 -29.73 -29.85 47.52
N LEU A 11 -31.07 -29.93 47.48
CA LEU A 11 -31.86 -29.55 46.30
C LEU A 11 -31.92 -28.02 46.10
N LEU A 12 -31.79 -27.22 47.17
CA LEU A 12 -31.76 -25.76 47.08
C LEU A 12 -30.44 -25.22 46.51
N LEU A 13 -29.34 -25.98 46.61
CA LEU A 13 -28.02 -25.57 46.12
C LEU A 13 -27.80 -25.81 44.62
N LEU A 14 -28.74 -26.47 43.93
CA LEU A 14 -28.65 -26.77 42.49
C LEU A 14 -29.33 -25.73 41.59
N VAL A 15 -29.88 -24.63 42.15
CA VAL A 15 -30.70 -23.65 41.38
C VAL A 15 -30.00 -22.30 41.14
N SER A 16 -28.72 -22.13 41.48
CA SER A 16 -28.05 -20.83 41.30
C SER A 16 -26.77 -20.93 40.47
N SER A 17 -26.90 -20.90 39.15
CA SER A 17 -25.94 -20.29 38.22
C SER A 17 -26.57 -20.07 36.84
N TRP A 18 -27.44 -19.07 36.73
CA TRP A 18 -27.50 -18.32 35.47
C TRP A 18 -26.38 -17.30 35.55
N ALA A 19 -25.24 -17.60 34.92
CA ALA A 19 -24.23 -16.59 34.66
C ALA A 19 -24.80 -15.66 33.58
N SER A 20 -25.42 -14.56 33.98
CA SER A 20 -25.64 -13.44 33.08
C SER A 20 -24.27 -12.86 32.76
N ALA A 21 -23.81 -13.05 31.53
CA ALA A 21 -22.67 -12.33 31.01
C ALA A 21 -23.05 -10.84 30.91
N SER A 22 -22.80 -10.07 31.97
CA SER A 22 -22.95 -8.62 31.92
C SER A 22 -21.84 -8.06 31.04
N SER A 23 -22.20 -7.37 29.96
CA SER A 23 -21.26 -6.57 29.18
C SER A 23 -20.72 -5.42 30.03
N LEU A 24 -19.42 -5.11 29.88
CA LEU A 24 -18.73 -4.06 30.63
C LEU A 24 -19.39 -2.67 30.50
N ASN A 25 -20.09 -2.43 29.39
CA ASN A 25 -20.76 -1.16 29.10
C ASN A 25 -22.30 -1.24 29.22
N GLY A 26 -22.83 -2.32 29.81
CA GLY A 26 -24.27 -2.59 29.85
C GLY A 26 -24.83 -3.13 28.52
N ASP A 27 -26.13 -3.39 28.49
CA ASP A 27 -26.85 -3.88 27.31
C ASP A 27 -27.91 -2.87 26.85
N PHE A 28 -28.21 -2.89 25.55
CA PHE A 28 -29.31 -2.15 24.94
C PHE A 28 -30.19 -3.15 24.21
N GLU A 29 -31.45 -3.27 24.65
CA GLU A 29 -32.40 -4.27 24.15
C GLU A 29 -31.85 -5.70 24.18
N GLY A 30 -31.10 -6.07 25.23
CA GLY A 30 -30.49 -7.39 25.39
C GLY A 30 -29.21 -7.62 24.56
N ASN A 31 -28.71 -6.59 23.86
CA ASN A 31 -27.49 -6.65 23.08
C ASN A 31 -26.33 -5.91 23.79
N PRO A 32 -25.12 -6.49 23.90
CA PRO A 32 -23.97 -5.83 24.51
C PRO A 32 -23.64 -4.47 23.87
N ILE A 33 -23.49 -3.42 24.68
CA ILE A 33 -23.07 -2.09 24.23
C ILE A 33 -21.55 -2.04 23.98
N ILE A 34 -21.14 -1.36 22.91
CA ILE A 34 -19.75 -1.10 22.54
C ILE A 34 -19.50 0.40 22.54
N SER A 35 -18.39 0.84 23.14
CA SER A 35 -17.95 2.24 23.03
C SER A 35 -17.31 2.51 21.67
N VAL A 36 -17.70 3.62 21.04
CA VAL A 36 -17.12 4.09 19.77
C VAL A 36 -16.25 5.29 20.05
N LYS A 37 -14.99 5.25 19.59
CA LYS A 37 -14.00 6.31 19.80
C LYS A 37 -13.51 6.92 18.50
N THR A 38 -13.25 8.22 18.51
CA THR A 38 -12.53 8.95 17.46
C THR A 38 -11.31 9.63 18.07
N ASN A 39 -10.12 9.44 17.50
CA ASN A 39 -8.86 9.98 18.04
C ASN A 39 -8.67 9.75 19.55
N GLY A 40 -9.10 8.59 20.04
CA GLY A 40 -9.03 8.20 21.46
C GLY A 40 -10.13 8.78 22.36
N GLN A 41 -11.00 9.67 21.87
CA GLN A 41 -12.13 10.25 22.59
C GLN A 41 -13.43 9.51 22.27
N ASP A 42 -14.25 9.22 23.29
CA ASP A 42 -15.55 8.57 23.10
C ASP A 42 -16.53 9.50 22.37
N LEU A 43 -17.27 8.92 21.41
CA LEU A 43 -18.37 9.60 20.74
C LEU A 43 -19.55 9.75 21.69
N LYS A 44 -20.28 10.86 21.55
CA LYS A 44 -21.46 11.13 22.37
C LYS A 44 -22.63 10.28 21.86
N VAL A 45 -23.20 9.42 22.70
CA VAL A 45 -24.43 8.68 22.38
C VAL A 45 -25.63 9.48 22.89
N GLU A 46 -26.56 9.83 22.00
CA GLU A 46 -27.76 10.61 22.36
C GLU A 46 -29.05 9.79 22.35
N ASP A 47 -29.07 8.68 21.60
CA ASP A 47 -30.25 7.83 21.45
C ASP A 47 -29.84 6.35 21.47
N VAL A 48 -29.58 5.76 20.30
CA VAL A 48 -29.17 4.36 20.19
C VAL A 48 -27.64 4.24 20.29
N PRO A 49 -27.08 3.38 21.16
CA PRO A 49 -25.64 3.09 21.23
C PRO A 49 -25.20 2.11 20.14
N ALA A 50 -23.89 1.96 19.94
CA ALA A 50 -23.37 0.85 19.17
C ALA A 50 -23.48 -0.46 19.96
N ILE A 51 -23.89 -1.54 19.29
CA ILE A 51 -24.20 -2.82 19.94
C ILE A 51 -23.59 -4.00 19.18
N ILE A 52 -23.38 -5.13 19.86
CA ILE A 52 -23.18 -6.42 19.21
C ILE A 52 -24.55 -7.05 18.92
N TYR A 53 -24.92 -7.15 17.65
CA TYR A 53 -26.13 -7.86 17.21
C TYR A 53 -25.73 -9.05 16.34
N LYS A 54 -26.02 -10.27 16.81
CA LYS A 54 -25.66 -11.55 16.15
C LYS A 54 -24.17 -11.59 15.78
N ASP A 55 -23.31 -11.39 16.78
CA ASP A 55 -21.84 -11.38 16.66
C ASP A 55 -21.26 -10.32 15.72
N ARG A 56 -22.04 -9.29 15.39
CA ARG A 56 -21.59 -8.17 14.56
C ARG A 56 -21.79 -6.85 15.27
N THR A 57 -20.81 -5.97 15.13
CA THR A 57 -20.91 -4.59 15.60
C THR A 57 -21.86 -3.81 14.70
N MET A 58 -22.97 -3.35 15.27
CA MET A 58 -23.91 -2.44 14.65
C MET A 58 -23.67 -1.04 15.20
N VAL A 59 -23.22 -0.13 14.34
CA VAL A 59 -23.01 1.28 14.70
C VAL A 59 -24.14 2.11 14.10
N PRO A 60 -24.92 2.83 14.92
CA PRO A 60 -25.93 3.76 14.42
C PRO A 60 -25.33 4.82 13.52
N ILE A 61 -25.87 4.94 12.30
CA ILE A 61 -25.32 5.80 11.25
C ILE A 61 -25.29 7.29 11.62
N TYR A 62 -26.12 7.74 12.58
CA TYR A 62 -26.11 9.13 13.04
C TYR A 62 -24.81 9.51 13.75
N LEU A 63 -24.09 8.55 14.34
CA LEU A 63 -22.81 8.80 15.01
C LEU A 63 -21.75 9.31 14.02
N LEU A 64 -21.89 8.98 12.72
CA LEU A 64 -21.02 9.50 11.66
C LEU A 64 -21.12 11.03 11.50
N LYS A 65 -22.25 11.66 11.88
CA LYS A 65 -22.39 13.12 11.85
C LYS A 65 -21.39 13.81 12.78
N GLN A 66 -21.02 13.18 13.89
CA GLN A 66 -20.02 13.70 14.82
C GLN A 66 -18.60 13.67 14.23
N LEU A 67 -18.39 12.87 13.19
CA LEU A 67 -17.15 12.83 12.40
C LEU A 67 -17.16 13.85 11.26
N GLY A 68 -18.13 14.76 11.23
CA GLY A 68 -18.29 15.77 10.18
C GLY A 68 -18.93 15.24 8.89
N LEU A 69 -19.38 13.98 8.87
CA LEU A 69 -20.02 13.40 7.69
C LEU A 69 -21.47 13.87 7.54
N GLY A 70 -21.88 14.17 6.30
CA GLY A 70 -23.27 14.40 5.95
C GLY A 70 -24.01 13.07 5.92
N VAL A 71 -25.13 12.95 6.64
CA VAL A 71 -25.99 11.76 6.61
C VAL A 71 -27.42 12.19 6.33
N ALA A 72 -27.95 11.80 5.17
CA ALA A 72 -29.29 12.15 4.69
C ALA A 72 -30.14 10.89 4.54
N TRP A 73 -31.27 10.86 5.27
CA TRP A 73 -32.28 9.81 5.14
C TRP A 73 -33.26 10.15 4.03
N ASN A 74 -33.48 9.21 3.11
CA ASN A 74 -34.49 9.30 2.07
C ASN A 74 -35.59 8.26 2.34
N SER A 75 -36.72 8.74 2.87
CA SER A 75 -37.87 7.89 3.18
C SER A 75 -38.56 7.31 1.95
N SER A 76 -38.46 7.98 0.79
CA SER A 76 -39.19 7.58 -0.42
C SER A 76 -38.63 6.31 -1.06
N ASN A 77 -37.34 6.02 -0.87
CA ASN A 77 -36.69 4.83 -1.40
C ASN A 77 -35.99 3.99 -0.31
N TYR A 78 -36.24 4.28 0.97
CA TYR A 78 -35.65 3.57 2.10
C TYR A 78 -34.12 3.50 2.06
N SER A 79 -33.47 4.61 1.69
CA SER A 79 -32.01 4.69 1.59
C SER A 79 -31.41 5.79 2.46
N VAL A 80 -30.19 5.57 2.93
CA VAL A 80 -29.37 6.60 3.56
C VAL A 80 -28.25 6.96 2.62
N ASN A 81 -28.10 8.25 2.33
CA ASN A 81 -26.95 8.77 1.60
C ASN A 81 -25.94 9.36 2.61
N VAL A 82 -24.68 8.96 2.49
CA VAL A 82 -23.57 9.49 3.28
C VAL A 82 -22.69 10.34 2.38
N THR A 83 -22.59 11.62 2.69
CA THR A 83 -21.72 12.55 1.98
C THR A 83 -20.49 12.80 2.85
N ILE A 84 -19.34 12.40 2.33
CA ILE A 84 -18.07 12.87 2.87
C ILE A 84 -17.95 14.33 2.43
N PRO A 85 -17.76 15.31 3.33
CA PRO A 85 -17.46 16.66 2.93
C PRO A 85 -16.29 16.60 1.97
N GLN A 86 -16.55 16.86 0.69
CA GLN A 86 -15.47 17.15 -0.24
C GLN A 86 -14.85 18.41 0.33
N GLN A 87 -13.59 18.29 0.75
CA GLN A 87 -12.75 19.45 1.02
C GLN A 87 -12.99 20.41 -0.15
N SER A 88 -13.44 21.62 0.20
CA SER A 88 -14.15 22.57 -0.66
C SER A 88 -13.72 22.47 -2.13
N ALA A 89 -14.67 22.36 -3.06
CA ALA A 89 -14.43 22.29 -4.52
C ALA A 89 -13.72 23.53 -5.14
N ASN A 90 -13.18 24.41 -4.31
CA ASN A 90 -12.10 25.34 -4.62
C ASN A 90 -11.03 25.16 -3.53
N PRO A 91 -10.12 24.18 -3.67
CA PRO A 91 -8.97 24.08 -2.80
C PRO A 91 -8.20 25.39 -2.86
N THR A 92 -7.79 25.88 -1.69
CA THR A 92 -6.97 27.08 -1.58
C THR A 92 -5.68 26.87 -2.39
N LYS A 93 -5.05 27.93 -2.94
CA LYS A 93 -3.80 27.76 -3.72
C LYS A 93 -2.73 26.99 -2.95
N GLU A 94 -2.64 27.19 -1.64
CA GLU A 94 -1.76 26.44 -0.74
C GLU A 94 -2.12 24.95 -0.66
N GLU A 95 -3.40 24.61 -0.63
CA GLU A 95 -3.90 23.23 -0.60
C GLU A 95 -3.66 22.50 -1.93
N LEU A 96 -3.84 23.20 -3.06
CA LEU A 96 -3.48 22.69 -4.39
C LEU A 96 -1.98 22.41 -4.50
N VAL A 97 -1.14 23.33 -4.01
CA VAL A 97 0.32 23.16 -4.01
C VAL A 97 0.74 21.98 -3.13
N VAL A 98 0.16 21.83 -1.93
CA VAL A 98 0.44 20.70 -1.04
C VAL A 98 0.01 19.36 -1.66
N ASN A 99 -1.14 19.30 -2.31
CA ASN A 99 -1.60 18.07 -2.96
C ASN A 99 -0.77 17.72 -4.20
N ASP A 100 -0.43 18.70 -5.05
CA ASP A 100 0.47 18.53 -6.19
C ASP A 100 1.85 18.02 -5.74
N HIS A 101 2.33 18.52 -4.60
CA HIS A 101 3.58 18.08 -4.00
C HIS A 101 3.56 16.61 -3.58
N LEU A 102 2.57 16.23 -2.78
CA LEU A 102 2.42 14.85 -2.31
C LEU A 102 2.32 13.88 -3.49
N LEU A 103 1.67 14.28 -4.58
CA LEU A 103 1.61 13.49 -5.81
C LEU A 103 2.97 13.35 -6.50
N ILE A 104 3.77 14.41 -6.55
CA ILE A 104 5.15 14.37 -7.10
C ILE A 104 6.04 13.47 -6.23
N GLU A 105 6.04 13.66 -4.91
CA GLU A 105 6.85 12.89 -3.96
C GLU A 105 6.55 11.38 -4.06
N ASN A 106 5.27 11.01 -4.02
CA ASN A 106 4.86 9.62 -4.19
C ASN A 106 5.28 9.04 -5.55
N THR A 107 5.26 9.86 -6.60
CA THR A 107 5.72 9.42 -7.93
C THR A 107 7.22 9.16 -7.93
N TYR A 108 8.02 10.00 -7.26
CA TYR A 108 9.46 9.77 -7.12
C TYR A 108 9.76 8.48 -6.36
N HIS A 109 9.02 8.19 -5.29
CA HIS A 109 9.15 6.91 -4.59
C HIS A 109 8.87 5.70 -5.49
N ILE A 110 7.80 5.73 -6.29
CA ILE A 110 7.49 4.65 -7.23
C ILE A 110 8.62 4.47 -8.26
N LEU A 111 9.17 5.57 -8.76
CA LEU A 111 10.28 5.52 -9.72
C LEU A 111 11.56 4.98 -9.04
N ARG A 112 11.88 5.41 -7.83
CA ARG A 112 13.00 4.86 -7.03
C ARG A 112 12.84 3.37 -6.77
N ASP A 113 11.62 2.91 -6.47
CA ASP A 113 11.34 1.50 -6.26
C ASP A 113 11.55 0.68 -7.54
N LEU A 114 11.24 1.24 -8.73
CA LEU A 114 11.59 0.62 -10.01
C LEU A 114 13.11 0.53 -10.20
N ASP A 115 13.87 1.56 -9.82
CA ASP A 115 15.34 1.53 -9.89
C ASP A 115 15.92 0.39 -9.02
N GLU A 116 15.38 0.23 -7.82
CA GLU A 116 15.74 -0.85 -6.92
C GLU A 116 15.35 -2.23 -7.47
N ALA A 117 14.18 -2.34 -8.10
CA ALA A 117 13.75 -3.56 -8.76
C ALA A 117 14.69 -3.96 -9.91
N MET A 118 15.11 -3.01 -10.75
CA MET A 118 16.09 -3.25 -11.81
C MET A 118 17.44 -3.71 -11.23
N TRP A 119 17.91 -3.05 -10.16
CA TRP A 119 19.16 -3.41 -9.48
C TRP A 119 19.11 -4.82 -8.90
N LYS A 120 18.03 -5.16 -8.19
CA LYS A 120 17.81 -6.50 -7.63
C LYS A 120 17.77 -7.54 -8.73
N PHE A 121 17.01 -7.29 -9.79
CA PHE A 121 16.91 -8.20 -10.94
C PHE A 121 18.29 -8.49 -11.54
N VAL A 122 19.11 -7.47 -11.80
CA VAL A 122 20.47 -7.69 -12.33
C VAL A 122 21.34 -8.45 -11.34
N ASN A 123 21.28 -8.14 -10.04
CA ASN A 123 22.07 -8.88 -9.04
C ASN A 123 21.66 -10.36 -8.92
N THR A 124 20.45 -10.74 -9.32
CA THR A 124 20.08 -12.16 -9.38
C THR A 124 20.96 -12.95 -10.38
N PHE A 125 21.58 -12.27 -11.34
CA PHE A 125 22.35 -12.90 -12.42
C PHE A 125 23.62 -13.58 -11.91
N GLU A 126 24.18 -13.10 -10.80
CA GLU A 126 25.31 -13.75 -10.13
C GLU A 126 24.97 -15.15 -9.60
N TYR A 127 23.69 -15.43 -9.35
CA TYR A 127 23.24 -16.76 -8.93
C TYR A 127 23.06 -17.67 -10.14
N TYR A 128 22.51 -17.17 -11.25
CA TYR A 128 22.30 -17.95 -12.47
C TYR A 128 23.62 -18.44 -13.12
N GLU A 129 24.74 -17.71 -12.97
CA GLU A 129 26.06 -18.16 -13.46
C GLU A 129 26.59 -19.44 -12.79
N LYS A 130 26.10 -19.79 -11.59
CA LYS A 130 26.72 -20.82 -10.74
C LYS A 130 26.00 -22.16 -10.74
N VAL A 131 24.91 -22.31 -11.50
CA VAL A 131 24.02 -23.46 -11.31
C VAL A 131 24.18 -24.56 -12.35
N ASP A 132 24.27 -25.79 -11.87
CA ASP A 132 24.10 -27.01 -12.67
C ASP A 132 22.61 -27.22 -13.00
N ASN A 133 22.29 -27.40 -14.28
CA ASN A 133 20.95 -27.60 -14.88
C ASN A 133 20.21 -26.31 -15.33
N PRO A 134 20.64 -25.69 -16.44
CA PRO A 134 20.25 -24.33 -16.82
C PRO A 134 18.80 -24.14 -17.30
N SER A 135 18.11 -25.19 -17.72
CA SER A 135 16.78 -25.11 -18.35
C SER A 135 15.67 -24.62 -17.41
N ASN A 136 15.75 -24.92 -16.11
CA ASN A 136 14.76 -24.44 -15.12
C ASN A 136 14.91 -22.95 -14.81
N TYR A 137 16.09 -22.37 -15.04
CA TYR A 137 16.38 -20.98 -14.71
C TYR A 137 15.96 -20.00 -15.80
N THR A 138 15.87 -20.45 -17.06
CA THR A 138 15.38 -19.60 -18.15
C THR A 138 13.92 -19.19 -17.92
N GLN A 139 13.07 -20.12 -17.45
CA GLN A 139 11.67 -19.82 -17.16
C GLN A 139 11.53 -18.83 -16.00
N LEU A 140 12.27 -19.03 -14.91
CA LEU A 140 12.27 -18.13 -13.76
C LEU A 140 12.76 -16.73 -14.16
N LEU A 141 13.86 -16.64 -14.91
CA LEU A 141 14.40 -15.39 -15.43
C LEU A 141 13.37 -14.64 -16.31
N ASP A 142 12.64 -15.36 -17.15
CA ASP A 142 11.58 -14.79 -18.00
C ASP A 142 10.40 -14.24 -17.17
N GLU A 143 9.99 -14.96 -16.12
CA GLU A 143 8.93 -14.53 -15.22
C GLU A 143 9.33 -13.29 -14.39
N GLU A 144 10.53 -13.29 -13.82
CA GLU A 144 11.07 -12.14 -13.07
C GLU A 144 11.18 -10.90 -13.97
N TYR A 145 11.68 -11.08 -15.20
CA TYR A 145 11.79 -10.00 -16.17
C TYR A 145 10.41 -9.46 -16.58
N LYS A 146 9.42 -10.34 -16.75
CA LYS A 146 8.03 -9.94 -17.04
C LYS A 146 7.45 -9.09 -15.90
N ASN A 147 7.69 -9.49 -14.65
CA ASN A 147 7.24 -8.72 -13.48
C ASN A 147 7.89 -7.33 -13.44
N LEU A 148 9.20 -7.25 -13.70
CA LEU A 148 9.91 -5.97 -13.81
C LEU A 148 9.32 -5.08 -14.92
N MET A 149 9.00 -5.65 -16.08
CA MET A 149 8.40 -4.90 -17.18
C MET A 149 7.00 -4.38 -16.83
N ASN A 150 6.19 -5.18 -16.12
CA ASN A 150 4.88 -4.72 -15.64
C ASN A 150 5.02 -3.55 -14.67
N GLN A 151 5.94 -3.64 -13.70
CA GLN A 151 6.24 -2.53 -12.78
C GLN A 151 6.67 -1.27 -13.55
N HIS A 152 7.51 -1.43 -14.57
CA HIS A 152 7.90 -0.31 -15.42
C HIS A 152 6.69 0.33 -16.12
N ILE A 153 5.84 -0.47 -16.77
CA ILE A 153 4.65 0.03 -17.48
C ILE A 153 3.72 0.78 -16.51
N GLU A 154 3.44 0.20 -15.35
CA GLU A 154 2.58 0.82 -14.32
C GLU A 154 3.19 2.14 -13.82
N SER A 155 4.49 2.17 -13.52
CA SER A 155 5.19 3.38 -13.06
C SER A 155 5.14 4.50 -14.10
N VAL A 156 5.32 4.18 -15.39
CA VAL A 156 5.25 5.15 -16.49
C VAL A 156 3.83 5.67 -16.67
N GLN A 157 2.83 4.78 -16.64
CA GLN A 157 1.43 5.19 -16.76
C GLN A 157 1.00 6.13 -15.63
N LEU A 158 1.40 5.83 -14.39
CA LEU A 158 1.12 6.70 -13.25
C LEU A 158 1.86 8.04 -13.39
N SER A 159 3.15 8.00 -13.72
CA SER A 159 3.99 9.19 -13.90
C SER A 159 3.43 10.13 -14.97
N LEU A 160 2.97 9.59 -16.10
CA LEU A 160 2.35 10.37 -17.17
C LEU A 160 1.04 11.04 -16.73
N LYS A 161 0.20 10.35 -15.93
CA LYS A 161 -1.01 10.96 -15.36
C LYS A 161 -0.65 12.14 -14.46
N ILE A 162 0.38 11.98 -13.61
CA ILE A 162 0.82 13.04 -12.71
C ILE A 162 1.37 14.25 -13.48
N ILE A 163 2.25 14.03 -14.46
CA ILE A 163 2.77 15.09 -15.34
C ILE A 163 1.64 15.88 -16.02
N GLN A 164 0.56 15.19 -16.43
CA GLN A 164 -0.60 15.85 -17.07
C GLN A 164 -1.46 16.63 -16.07
N SER A 165 -1.54 16.17 -14.82
CA SER A 165 -2.41 16.77 -13.79
C SER A 165 -1.74 17.89 -13.00
N VAL A 166 -0.43 17.83 -12.79
CA VAL A 166 0.34 18.74 -11.94
C VAL A 166 1.03 19.79 -12.81
N LYS A 167 0.77 21.08 -12.52
CA LYS A 167 1.34 22.20 -13.29
C LYS A 167 2.73 22.62 -12.79
N SER A 168 3.10 22.20 -11.60
CA SER A 168 4.38 22.51 -10.96
C SER A 168 5.54 21.90 -11.74
N ASP A 169 6.61 22.68 -11.91
CA ASP A 169 7.85 22.21 -12.51
C ASP A 169 8.38 21.00 -11.73
N ASN A 170 8.57 19.89 -12.43
CA ASN A 170 8.99 18.62 -11.88
C ASN A 170 9.91 17.90 -12.88
N GLN A 171 10.73 16.99 -12.35
CA GLN A 171 11.73 16.26 -13.13
C GLN A 171 11.33 14.79 -13.39
N ILE A 172 10.04 14.46 -13.32
CA ILE A 172 9.52 13.09 -13.51
C ILE A 172 9.93 12.54 -14.90
N ASP A 173 9.81 13.35 -15.95
CA ASP A 173 10.20 12.98 -17.32
C ASP A 173 11.71 12.66 -17.44
N ASN A 174 12.56 13.39 -16.70
CA ASN A 174 14.00 13.15 -16.70
C ASN A 174 14.36 11.82 -16.03
N ILE A 175 13.67 11.47 -14.94
CA ILE A 175 13.81 10.14 -14.31
C ILE A 175 13.34 9.06 -15.29
N MET A 176 12.15 9.17 -15.87
CA MET A 176 11.61 8.17 -16.80
C MET A 176 12.51 7.95 -18.01
N LYS A 177 13.10 9.00 -18.59
CA LYS A 177 14.06 8.88 -19.71
C LYS A 177 15.33 8.13 -19.30
N SER A 178 15.87 8.42 -18.12
CA SER A 178 17.02 7.71 -17.57
C SER A 178 16.69 6.23 -17.32
N GLN A 179 15.50 5.95 -16.78
CA GLN A 179 15.03 4.60 -16.52
C GLN A 179 14.80 3.80 -17.80
N ALA A 180 14.26 4.41 -18.85
CA ALA A 180 14.10 3.74 -20.14
C ALA A 180 15.45 3.28 -20.71
N LYS A 181 16.51 4.09 -20.55
CA LYS A 181 17.87 3.72 -20.94
C LYS A 181 18.42 2.57 -20.07
N ALA A 182 18.23 2.66 -18.75
CA ALA A 182 18.61 1.61 -17.81
C ALA A 182 17.93 0.28 -18.13
N LEU A 183 16.61 0.27 -18.29
CA LEU A 183 15.83 -0.90 -18.64
C LEU A 183 16.27 -1.50 -19.96
N GLY A 184 16.57 -0.68 -20.98
CA GLY A 184 17.13 -1.17 -22.24
C GLY A 184 18.44 -1.95 -22.07
N SER A 185 19.31 -1.50 -21.16
CA SER A 185 20.54 -2.21 -20.82
C SER A 185 20.26 -3.52 -20.07
N VAL A 186 19.30 -3.52 -19.15
CA VAL A 186 18.83 -4.73 -18.44
C VAL A 186 18.29 -5.76 -19.43
N THR A 187 17.46 -5.34 -20.40
CA THR A 187 16.92 -6.22 -21.45
C THR A 187 18.03 -6.87 -22.27
N GLN A 188 19.02 -6.09 -22.70
CA GLN A 188 20.15 -6.60 -23.47
C GLN A 188 20.93 -7.64 -22.68
N LEU A 189 21.23 -7.35 -21.41
CA LEU A 189 21.93 -8.28 -20.52
C LEU A 189 21.13 -9.58 -20.31
N LYS A 190 19.83 -9.48 -20.05
CA LYS A 190 18.93 -10.64 -19.89
C LYS A 190 18.96 -11.54 -21.12
N ASN A 191 18.95 -10.96 -22.32
CA ASN A 191 18.99 -11.72 -23.56
C ASN A 191 20.32 -12.46 -23.73
N LEU A 192 21.44 -11.80 -23.41
CA LEU A 192 22.76 -12.44 -23.42
C LEU A 192 22.86 -13.58 -22.41
N LEU A 193 22.36 -13.38 -21.19
CA LEU A 193 22.33 -14.43 -20.17
C LEU A 193 21.47 -15.62 -20.64
N SER A 194 20.29 -15.36 -21.20
CA SER A 194 19.40 -16.39 -21.74
C SER A 194 20.08 -17.22 -22.84
N ILE A 195 20.90 -16.61 -23.70
CA ILE A 195 21.70 -17.34 -24.70
C ILE A 195 22.79 -18.16 -24.04
N GLN A 196 23.48 -17.59 -23.04
CA GLN A 196 24.59 -18.25 -22.35
C GLN A 196 24.16 -19.51 -21.59
N ILE A 197 22.99 -19.47 -20.93
CA ILE A 197 22.44 -20.63 -20.21
C ILE A 197 21.72 -21.61 -21.14
N SER A 198 21.44 -21.24 -22.39
CA SER A 198 20.87 -22.15 -23.40
C SER A 198 21.93 -23.16 -23.88
N PRO A 199 21.55 -24.33 -24.46
CA PRO A 199 22.50 -25.31 -25.00
C PRO A 199 23.46 -24.78 -26.08
N GLN A 200 23.27 -23.55 -26.58
CA GLN A 200 24.12 -22.88 -27.57
C GLN A 200 25.21 -21.96 -26.97
N GLY A 201 25.32 -21.88 -25.64
CA GLY A 201 26.33 -21.08 -24.97
C GLY A 201 27.77 -21.49 -25.33
N ASN A 202 28.68 -20.52 -25.46
CA ASN A 202 30.11 -20.77 -25.72
C ASN A 202 31.01 -19.81 -24.91
N SER A 203 32.34 -20.02 -24.96
CA SER A 203 33.30 -19.24 -24.16
C SER A 203 33.39 -17.76 -24.53
N GLN A 204 33.12 -17.39 -25.79
CA GLN A 204 33.12 -16.00 -26.24
C GLN A 204 31.89 -15.25 -25.70
N ILE A 205 30.73 -15.91 -25.67
CA ILE A 205 29.49 -15.37 -25.10
C ILE A 205 29.67 -15.12 -23.59
N ALA A 206 30.34 -16.03 -22.88
CA ALA A 206 30.67 -15.85 -21.45
C ALA A 206 31.55 -14.61 -21.18
N ALA A 207 32.56 -14.36 -22.00
CA ALA A 207 33.43 -13.19 -21.86
C ALA A 207 32.67 -11.88 -22.12
N ASN A 208 31.83 -11.87 -23.17
CA ASN A 208 31.00 -10.71 -23.50
C ASN A 208 29.93 -10.44 -22.41
N LEU A 209 29.37 -11.49 -21.81
CA LEU A 209 28.36 -11.38 -20.75
C LEU A 209 28.90 -10.59 -19.53
N LYS A 210 30.13 -10.86 -19.11
CA LYS A 210 30.75 -10.16 -17.95
C LYS A 210 30.95 -8.68 -18.22
N ILE A 211 31.36 -8.31 -19.43
CA ILE A 211 31.52 -6.91 -19.83
C ILE A 211 30.13 -6.23 -19.86
N SER A 212 29.14 -6.87 -20.49
CA SER A 212 27.77 -6.36 -20.52
C SER A 212 27.14 -6.22 -19.14
N MET A 213 27.47 -7.11 -18.20
CA MET A 213 27.05 -7.02 -16.80
C MET A 213 27.63 -5.77 -16.13
N LEU A 214 28.93 -5.53 -16.28
CA LEU A 214 29.60 -4.34 -15.77
C LEU A 214 28.97 -3.06 -16.34
N ASP A 215 28.78 -3.00 -17.65
CA ASP A 215 28.18 -1.86 -18.33
C ASP A 215 26.74 -1.61 -17.83
N CYS A 216 25.95 -2.68 -17.67
CA CYS A 216 24.60 -2.60 -17.16
C CYS A 216 24.57 -2.04 -15.73
N LEU A 217 25.40 -2.57 -14.83
CA LEU A 217 25.51 -2.07 -13.46
C LEU A 217 25.93 -0.61 -13.40
N GLN A 218 26.83 -0.16 -14.29
CA GLN A 218 27.20 1.25 -14.38
C GLN A 218 26.04 2.14 -14.83
N VAL A 219 25.27 1.70 -15.84
CA VAL A 219 24.08 2.42 -16.30
C VAL A 219 23.02 2.49 -15.21
N LEU A 220 22.76 1.38 -14.51
CA LEU A 220 21.82 1.34 -13.37
C LEU A 220 22.25 2.27 -12.25
N ARG A 221 23.52 2.25 -11.87
CA ARG A 221 24.06 3.15 -10.84
C ARG A 221 23.87 4.61 -11.23
N LYS A 222 24.21 4.97 -12.47
CA LYS A 222 24.02 6.34 -12.96
C LYS A 222 22.55 6.75 -12.93
N ASN A 223 21.65 5.85 -13.26
CA ASN A 223 20.21 6.08 -13.20
C ASN A 223 19.72 6.30 -11.75
N ILE A 224 20.12 5.42 -10.81
CA ILE A 224 19.82 5.56 -9.38
C ILE A 224 20.34 6.90 -8.84
N ASP A 225 21.58 7.25 -9.17
CA ASP A 225 22.20 8.51 -8.72
C ASP A 225 21.45 9.72 -9.29
N ASN A 226 20.94 9.64 -10.51
CA ASN A 226 20.09 10.67 -11.11
C ASN A 226 18.76 10.83 -10.36
N THR A 227 18.06 9.72 -10.07
CA THR A 227 16.81 9.75 -9.30
C THR A 227 17.02 10.34 -7.91
N LYS A 228 18.05 9.88 -7.18
CA LYS A 228 18.40 10.39 -5.84
C LYS A 228 18.72 11.88 -5.85
N LYS A 229 19.45 12.35 -6.87
CA LYS A 229 19.76 13.77 -7.00
C LYS A 229 18.49 14.59 -7.16
N ILE A 230 17.57 14.14 -8.02
CA ILE A 230 16.29 14.83 -8.26
C ILE A 230 15.42 14.85 -6.99
N GLU A 231 15.33 13.73 -6.26
CA GLU A 231 14.64 13.66 -4.97
C GLU A 231 15.25 14.64 -3.96
N HIS A 232 16.59 14.69 -3.89
CA HIS A 232 17.28 15.61 -2.99
C HIS A 232 17.03 17.08 -3.34
N ASP A 233 17.07 17.44 -4.63
CA ASP A 233 16.80 18.79 -5.10
C ASP A 233 15.35 19.23 -4.78
N LEU A 234 14.38 18.29 -4.80
CA LEU A 234 13.01 18.55 -4.36
C LEU A 234 12.94 18.87 -2.86
N LEU A 235 13.58 18.05 -2.02
CA LEU A 235 13.63 18.26 -0.56
C LEU A 235 14.30 19.58 -0.18
N LEU A 236 15.34 20.00 -0.90
CA LEU A 236 15.95 21.32 -0.68
C LEU A 236 14.97 22.45 -0.99
N LYS A 237 14.24 22.34 -2.10
CA LYS A 237 13.21 23.31 -2.48
C LYS A 237 12.07 23.37 -1.46
N GLU A 238 11.69 22.24 -0.86
CA GLU A 238 10.74 22.19 0.26
C GLU A 238 11.24 23.00 1.45
N MET A 239 12.46 22.72 1.90
CA MET A 239 13.03 23.39 3.07
C MET A 239 13.12 24.90 2.88
N GLU A 240 13.45 25.37 1.67
CA GLU A 240 13.48 26.80 1.35
C GLU A 240 12.10 27.45 1.45
N ILE A 241 11.03 26.76 1.04
CA ILE A 241 9.65 27.27 1.13
C ILE A 241 9.19 27.38 2.59
N PHE A 242 9.53 26.40 3.45
CA PHE A 242 9.15 26.42 4.86
C PHE A 242 9.89 27.47 5.72
N LEU A 243 10.98 28.04 5.19
CA LEU A 243 11.80 29.04 5.89
C LEU A 243 11.48 30.49 5.48
N GLN A 244 10.59 30.71 4.50
CA GLN A 244 10.10 32.03 4.06
C GLN A 244 8.75 32.37 4.69
#